data_AF-A0A4U1DCG7-F1
#
_entry.id   AF-A0A4U1DCG7-F1
#
_cell.length_a   1.000
_cell.length_b   1.000
_cell.length_c   1.000
_cell.angle_alpha   90.00
_cell.angle_beta   90.00
_cell.angle_gamma   90.00
#
_symmetry.space_group_name_H-M   'P 1'
#
loop_
_entity.id
_entity.type
_entity.pdbx_description
1 polymer ?
#
loop_
_entity_poly.entity_id
_entity_poly.type
_entity_poly.pdbx_seq_one_letter_code
_entity_poly.pdbx_strand_id
1 'polypeptide(L)'
;MFIKNCSGYELEKEKPNTSEDFFNRSEVTFQEDGIEKTFQVLYLRYFDEVMGEFTPFQQAPLFQIGERTVFFKDIVAIVCLIKNPGFRHRKRVYFNSQNEFASFFKDLDYEKIKTIFEGLEQQNGYELRSPLEFIQQTQ
;
A
#
# COMPACT_ATOMS: atom_id res chain seq x y z
N MET A 1 -2.61 15.40 -4.92
CA MET A 1 -1.39 14.56 -5.04
C MET A 1 -1.62 13.60 -6.19
N PHE A 2 -0.62 13.30 -7.03
CA PHE A 2 -0.79 12.39 -8.17
C PHE A 2 -0.03 11.09 -7.94
N ILE A 3 -0.73 9.96 -7.80
CA ILE A 3 -0.14 8.64 -7.65
C ILE A 3 0.30 8.15 -9.03
N LYS A 4 1.56 7.73 -9.15
CA LYS A 4 2.15 7.23 -10.40
C LYS A 4 2.39 5.73 -10.38
N ASN A 5 2.65 5.15 -9.22
CA ASN A 5 2.84 3.73 -9.06
C ASN A 5 2.51 3.27 -7.64
N CYS A 6 1.99 2.05 -7.51
CA CYS A 6 1.89 1.30 -6.27
C CYS A 6 2.45 -0.09 -6.56
N SER A 7 3.23 -0.68 -5.67
CA SER A 7 3.75 -2.04 -5.89
C SER A 7 4.29 -2.65 -4.62
N GLY A 8 4.18 -3.97 -4.53
CA GLY A 8 4.76 -4.76 -3.46
C GLY A 8 5.70 -5.81 -3.99
N TYR A 9 6.86 -5.93 -3.35
CA TYR A 9 7.92 -6.84 -3.77
C TYR A 9 8.31 -7.76 -2.63
N GLU A 10 8.66 -8.98 -2.98
CA GLU A 10 9.43 -9.87 -2.13
C GLU A 10 10.82 -9.93 -2.76
N LEU A 11 11.83 -9.42 -2.06
CA LEU A 11 13.20 -9.46 -2.56
C LEU A 11 13.75 -10.87 -2.34
N GLU A 12 14.04 -11.57 -3.44
CA GLU A 12 14.89 -12.76 -3.40
C GLU A 12 16.36 -12.34 -3.26
N LYS A 13 17.13 -13.16 -2.53
CA LYS A 13 18.53 -12.89 -2.16
C LYS A 13 19.41 -12.56 -3.38
N GLU A 14 20.03 -11.38 -3.40
CA GLU A 14 21.17 -11.14 -4.31
C GLU A 14 22.49 -11.71 -3.74
N LYS A 15 22.68 -11.80 -2.41
CA LYS A 15 23.90 -12.35 -1.77
C LYS A 15 23.61 -13.11 -0.48
N PRO A 16 24.22 -14.28 -0.24
CA PRO A 16 23.96 -15.13 0.93
C PRO A 16 24.48 -14.62 2.29
N ASN A 17 25.07 -13.42 2.36
CA ASN A 17 25.91 -13.01 3.51
C ASN A 17 25.41 -11.75 4.24
N THR A 18 24.24 -11.20 3.88
CA THR A 18 23.63 -10.09 4.61
C THR A 18 22.40 -10.59 5.35
N SER A 19 22.21 -10.13 6.58
CA SER A 19 21.07 -10.43 7.46
C SER A 19 19.79 -9.73 6.98
N GLU A 20 19.55 -9.78 5.68
CA GLU A 20 18.44 -9.18 4.97
C GLU A 20 17.44 -10.26 4.54
N ASP A 21 17.14 -11.19 5.46
CA ASP A 21 16.65 -12.52 5.07
C ASP A 21 15.26 -12.55 4.45
N PHE A 22 14.38 -11.55 4.63
CA PHE A 22 13.03 -11.53 4.02
C PHE A 22 12.49 -10.10 3.88
N PHE A 23 12.89 -9.38 2.83
CA PHE A 23 12.37 -8.04 2.58
C PHE A 23 11.11 -8.07 1.72
N ASN A 24 9.97 -8.27 2.37
CA ASN A 24 8.67 -7.92 1.79
C ASN A 24 8.46 -6.43 2.04
N ARG A 25 8.30 -5.65 0.97
CA ARG A 25 8.00 -4.22 1.07
C ARG A 25 6.88 -3.82 0.14
N SER A 26 6.15 -2.79 0.55
CA SER A 26 5.21 -2.05 -0.28
C SER A 26 5.81 -0.69 -0.58
N GLU A 27 5.56 -0.16 -1.77
CA GLU A 27 5.94 1.19 -2.14
C GLU A 27 4.85 1.88 -2.96
N VAL A 28 4.82 3.20 -2.80
CA VAL A 28 3.98 4.10 -3.60
C VAL A 28 4.84 5.25 -4.07
N THR A 29 4.81 5.49 -5.38
CA THR A 29 5.45 6.65 -6.01
C THR A 29 4.38 7.66 -6.39
N PHE A 30 4.58 8.90 -5.98
CA PHE A 30 3.62 9.98 -6.18
C PHE A 30 4.34 11.30 -6.45
N GLN A 31 3.63 12.23 -7.09
CA GLN A 31 4.08 13.58 -7.34
C GLN A 31 3.26 14.57 -6.50
N GLU A 32 3.95 15.48 -5.83
CA GLU A 32 3.39 16.55 -5.02
C GLU A 32 4.26 17.79 -5.18
N ASP A 33 3.64 18.94 -5.46
CA ASP A 33 4.34 20.22 -5.72
C ASP A 33 5.43 20.13 -6.81
N GLY A 34 5.19 19.31 -7.84
CA GLY A 34 6.15 19.09 -8.92
C GLY A 34 7.30 18.15 -8.58
N ILE A 35 7.38 17.64 -7.35
CA ILE A 35 8.44 16.74 -6.88
C ILE A 35 7.92 15.32 -6.82
N GLU A 36 8.62 14.41 -7.49
CA GLU A 36 8.37 12.97 -7.38
C GLU A 36 9.00 12.42 -6.09
N LYS A 37 8.21 11.64 -5.35
CA LYS A 37 8.58 11.02 -4.08
C LYS A 37 8.16 9.56 -4.08
N THR A 38 8.94 8.72 -3.41
CA THR A 38 8.59 7.33 -3.15
C THR A 38 8.55 7.09 -1.65
N PHE A 39 7.43 6.56 -1.18
CA PHE A 39 7.23 6.14 0.21
C PHE A 39 7.17 4.61 0.26
N GLN A 40 7.84 4.03 1.26
CA GLN A 40 7.96 2.58 1.42
C GLN A 40 7.48 2.13 2.80
N VAL A 41 6.82 0.97 2.84
CA VAL A 41 6.53 0.24 4.08
C VAL A 41 7.29 -1.08 4.04
N LEU A 42 8.16 -1.30 5.02
CA LEU A 42 9.06 -2.44 5.08
C LEU A 42 8.53 -3.55 6.00
N TYR A 43 9.10 -4.74 5.85
CA TYR A 43 8.89 -5.91 6.71
C TYR A 43 7.43 -6.39 6.76
N LEU A 44 6.81 -6.53 5.59
CA LEU A 44 5.38 -6.85 5.49
C LEU A 44 5.02 -8.32 5.63
N ARG A 45 6.00 -9.23 5.68
CA ARG A 45 5.75 -10.68 5.63
C ARG A 45 4.77 -11.16 6.69
N TYR A 46 5.02 -10.78 7.95
CA TYR A 46 4.12 -11.14 9.05
C TYR A 46 2.71 -10.61 8.82
N PHE A 47 2.57 -9.35 8.42
CA PHE A 47 1.25 -8.75 8.18
C PHE A 47 0.51 -9.37 7.00
N ASP A 48 1.23 -9.83 5.97
CA ASP A 48 0.67 -10.55 4.82
C ASP A 48 0.08 -11.90 5.26
N GLU A 49 0.77 -12.63 6.13
CA GLU A 49 0.30 -13.91 6.69
C GLU A 49 -0.97 -13.76 7.54
N VAL A 50 -1.13 -12.63 8.24
CA VAL A 50 -2.29 -12.35 9.10
C VAL A 50 -3.27 -11.33 8.51
N MET A 51 -3.24 -11.07 7.19
CA MET A 51 -4.05 -9.99 6.58
C MET A 51 -5.56 -10.14 6.79
N GLY A 52 -6.05 -11.38 6.95
CA GLY A 52 -7.46 -11.68 7.20
C GLY A 52 -7.96 -11.21 8.57
N GLU A 53 -7.06 -10.81 9.47
CA GLU A 53 -7.42 -10.29 10.80
C GLU A 53 -7.84 -8.81 10.76
N PHE A 54 -7.46 -8.06 9.72
CA PHE A 54 -7.73 -6.61 9.63
C PHE A 54 -8.15 -6.13 8.24
N THR A 55 -8.35 -7.05 7.29
CA THR A 55 -8.95 -6.77 5.99
C THR A 55 -10.12 -7.73 5.74
N PRO A 56 -11.07 -7.40 4.85
CA PRO A 56 -12.15 -8.33 4.50
C PRO A 56 -11.66 -9.52 3.65
N PHE A 57 -10.39 -9.54 3.23
CA PHE A 57 -9.84 -10.57 2.36
C PHE A 57 -9.25 -11.72 3.18
N GLN A 58 -9.61 -12.95 2.82
CA GLN A 58 -9.12 -14.15 3.49
C GLN A 58 -7.98 -14.84 2.73
N GLN A 59 -7.78 -14.49 1.46
CA GLN A 59 -6.76 -15.09 0.60
C GLN A 59 -6.30 -14.10 -0.47
N ALA A 60 -5.11 -14.32 -1.01
CA ALA A 60 -4.59 -13.59 -2.15
C ALA A 60 -5.03 -14.24 -3.48
N PRO A 61 -5.10 -13.48 -4.58
CA PRO A 61 -4.96 -12.02 -4.65
C PRO A 61 -6.19 -11.28 -4.08
N LEU A 62 -6.04 -9.99 -3.77
CA LEU A 62 -7.16 -9.18 -3.27
C LEU A 62 -8.18 -8.91 -4.36
N PHE A 63 -7.69 -8.53 -5.56
CA PHE A 63 -8.50 -8.28 -6.75
C PHE A 63 -7.62 -8.28 -8.00
N GLN A 64 -8.27 -8.29 -9.17
CA GLN A 64 -7.61 -8.24 -10.48
C GLN A 64 -8.17 -7.07 -11.30
N ILE A 65 -7.27 -6.30 -11.94
CA ILE A 65 -7.57 -5.18 -12.84
C ILE A 65 -6.90 -5.45 -14.18
N GLY A 66 -7.68 -5.86 -15.19
CA GLY A 66 -7.12 -6.26 -16.48
C GLY A 66 -6.11 -7.40 -16.32
N GLU A 67 -4.86 -7.16 -16.74
CA GLU A 67 -3.75 -8.13 -16.59
C GLU A 67 -3.06 -8.06 -15.22
N ARG A 68 -3.34 -7.01 -14.43
CA ARG A 68 -2.70 -6.80 -13.14
C ARG A 68 -3.42 -7.55 -12.03
N THR A 69 -2.69 -8.44 -11.38
CA THR A 69 -3.09 -9.09 -10.13
C THR A 69 -2.59 -8.27 -8.95
N VAL A 70 -3.49 -7.86 -8.06
CA VAL A 70 -3.16 -7.01 -6.89
C VAL A 70 -3.15 -7.85 -5.61
N PHE A 71 -2.01 -7.86 -4.94
CA PHE A 71 -1.77 -8.53 -3.66
C PHE A 71 -1.83 -7.54 -2.50
N PHE A 72 -1.86 -8.06 -1.28
CA PHE A 72 -1.88 -7.24 -0.08
C PHE A 72 -0.69 -6.27 -0.02
N LYS A 73 0.52 -6.77 -0.25
CA LYS A 73 1.73 -5.94 -0.34
C LYS A 73 1.66 -4.80 -1.37
N ASP A 74 0.82 -4.87 -2.40
CA ASP A 74 0.69 -3.78 -3.37
C ASP A 74 -0.09 -2.59 -2.83
N ILE A 75 -1.02 -2.82 -1.89
CA ILE A 75 -1.92 -1.77 -1.37
C ILE A 75 -1.41 -1.09 -0.09
N VAL A 76 -0.50 -1.74 0.66
CA VAL A 76 -0.14 -1.29 2.01
C VAL A 76 0.39 0.15 2.04
N ALA A 77 1.36 0.50 1.19
CA ALA A 77 1.99 1.81 1.22
C ALA A 77 1.01 2.93 0.86
N ILE A 78 0.11 2.72 -0.10
CA ILE A 78 -0.91 3.71 -0.46
C ILE A 78 -1.96 3.87 0.65
N VAL A 79 -2.38 2.77 1.30
CA VAL A 79 -3.29 2.82 2.46
C VAL A 79 -2.66 3.59 3.62
N CYS A 80 -1.39 3.28 3.95
CA CYS A 80 -0.64 4.00 4.97
C CYS A 80 -0.53 5.51 4.66
N LEU A 81 -0.23 5.86 3.41
CA LEU A 81 -0.10 7.24 2.95
C LEU A 81 -1.44 8.01 3.02
N ILE A 82 -2.55 7.35 2.72
CA ILE A 82 -3.91 7.91 2.81
C ILE A 82 -4.25 8.22 4.26
N LYS A 83 -4.14 7.22 5.16
CA LYS A 83 -4.59 7.35 6.55
C LYS A 83 -3.64 8.23 7.37
N ASN A 84 -2.38 8.33 6.99
CA ASN A 84 -1.42 9.24 7.59
C ASN A 84 -0.70 10.08 6.53
N PRO A 85 -1.26 11.26 6.16
CA PRO A 85 -0.64 12.18 5.21
C PRO A 85 0.78 12.64 5.61
N GLY A 86 1.15 12.55 6.90
CA GLY A 86 2.51 12.87 7.35
C GLY A 86 3.58 11.96 6.74
N PHE A 87 3.21 10.79 6.23
CA PHE A 87 4.13 9.90 5.52
C PHE A 87 4.61 10.43 4.17
N ARG A 88 3.96 11.47 3.62
CA ARG A 88 4.44 12.15 2.40
C ARG A 88 5.83 12.79 2.55
N HIS A 89 6.27 13.00 3.79
CA HIS A 89 7.59 13.55 4.13
C HIS A 89 8.60 12.47 4.57
N ARG A 90 8.22 11.19 4.55
CA ARG A 90 9.07 10.07 4.94
C ARG A 90 9.43 9.26 3.71
N LYS A 91 10.67 8.79 3.64
CA LYS A 91 11.09 7.82 2.60
C LYS A 91 10.59 6.41 2.89
N ARG A 92 10.60 6.01 4.16
CA ARG A 92 10.22 4.66 4.59
C ARG A 92 9.74 4.62 6.04
N VAL A 93 8.92 3.63 6.35
CA VAL A 93 8.51 3.26 7.71
C VAL A 93 8.45 1.73 7.86
N TYR A 94 8.40 1.28 9.11
CA TYR A 94 8.07 -0.09 9.49
C TYR A 94 7.20 -0.02 10.76
N PHE A 95 6.44 -1.08 11.00
CA PHE A 95 5.53 -1.15 12.13
C PHE A 95 5.97 -2.28 13.05
N ASN A 96 6.02 -1.99 14.36
CA ASN A 96 6.39 -2.97 15.39
C ASN A 96 5.17 -3.57 16.09
N SER A 97 3.97 -3.07 15.79
CA SER A 97 2.73 -3.49 16.42
C SER A 97 1.68 -3.83 15.37
N GLN A 98 1.08 -5.01 15.50
CA GLN A 98 -0.06 -5.41 14.69
C GLN A 98 -1.25 -4.48 14.89
N ASN A 99 -1.51 -4.01 16.12
CA ASN A 99 -2.63 -3.11 16.40
C ASN A 99 -2.44 -1.75 15.72
N GLU A 100 -1.22 -1.21 15.76
CA GLU A 100 -0.89 0.04 15.05
C GLU A 100 -1.11 -0.15 13.54
N PHE A 101 -0.60 -1.23 12.98
CA PHE A 101 -0.73 -1.52 11.55
C PHE A 101 -2.19 -1.75 11.12
N ALA A 102 -2.95 -2.55 11.87
CA ALA A 102 -4.36 -2.84 11.61
C ALA A 102 -5.23 -1.58 11.61
N SER A 103 -4.87 -0.56 12.41
CA SER A 103 -5.61 0.71 12.47
C SER A 103 -5.66 1.45 11.12
N PHE A 104 -4.68 1.22 10.23
CA PHE A 104 -4.66 1.78 8.89
C PHE A 104 -5.73 1.17 7.97
N PHE A 105 -6.14 -0.06 8.21
CA PHE A 105 -7.15 -0.75 7.39
C PHE A 105 -8.57 -0.60 7.94
N LYS A 106 -8.71 -0.09 9.16
CA LYS A 106 -10.00 0.16 9.77
C LYS A 106 -10.82 1.18 8.97
N ASP A 107 -12.09 0.86 8.73
CA ASP A 107 -13.08 1.71 8.03
C ASP A 107 -12.62 2.11 6.61
N LEU A 108 -11.74 1.32 5.99
CA LEU A 108 -11.25 1.59 4.64
C LEU A 108 -12.29 1.18 3.58
N ASP A 109 -12.51 2.04 2.60
CA ASP A 109 -13.30 1.70 1.42
C ASP A 109 -12.40 1.03 0.37
N TYR A 110 -12.46 -0.30 0.30
CA TYR A 110 -11.65 -1.09 -0.63
C TYR A 110 -12.07 -0.94 -2.09
N GLU A 111 -13.32 -0.59 -2.38
CA GLU A 111 -13.75 -0.27 -3.75
C GLU A 111 -13.08 1.03 -4.20
N LYS A 112 -12.93 2.01 -3.31
CA LYS A 112 -12.17 3.23 -3.60
C LYS A 112 -10.69 2.94 -3.81
N ILE A 113 -10.08 2.06 -3.00
CA ILE A 113 -8.70 1.63 -3.21
C ILE A 113 -8.54 0.99 -4.59
N LYS A 114 -9.48 0.14 -5.01
CA LYS A 114 -9.48 -0.47 -6.34
C LYS A 114 -9.45 0.57 -7.46
N THR A 115 -10.17 1.69 -7.33
CA THR A 115 -10.14 2.77 -8.33
C THR A 115 -8.75 3.40 -8.54
N ILE A 116 -7.87 3.38 -7.53
CA ILE A 116 -6.49 3.82 -7.69
C ILE A 116 -5.76 2.92 -8.68
N PHE A 117 -5.92 1.61 -8.54
CA PHE A 117 -5.30 0.62 -9.42
C PHE A 117 -5.91 0.67 -10.83
N GLU A 118 -7.21 0.89 -10.95
CA GLU A 118 -7.86 1.14 -12.25
C GLU A 118 -7.27 2.37 -12.96
N GLY A 119 -7.06 3.48 -12.23
CA GLY A 119 -6.40 4.68 -12.76
C GLY A 119 -4.95 4.43 -13.17
N LEU A 120 -4.20 3.66 -12.36
CA LEU A 120 -2.82 3.29 -12.69
C LEU A 120 -2.72 2.51 -14.01
N GLU A 121 -3.62 1.55 -14.23
CA GLU A 121 -3.61 0.72 -15.45
C GLU A 121 -4.16 1.46 -16.68
N GLN A 122 -5.18 2.31 -16.52
CA GLN A 122 -5.90 2.90 -17.65
C GLN A 122 -5.44 4.33 -18.01
N GLN A 123 -4.92 5.07 -17.04
CA GLN A 123 -4.68 6.52 -17.13
C GLN A 123 -3.24 6.90 -16.76
N ASN A 124 -2.34 5.91 -16.57
CA ASN A 124 -0.96 6.10 -16.13
C ASN A 124 -0.83 6.88 -14.80
N GLY A 125 -1.85 6.80 -13.94
CA GLY A 125 -1.85 7.46 -12.65
C GLY A 125 -3.23 7.72 -12.07
N TYR A 126 -3.24 8.27 -10.85
CA TYR A 126 -4.46 8.57 -10.14
C TYR A 126 -4.34 9.89 -9.37
N GLU A 127 -5.32 10.78 -9.54
CA GLU A 127 -5.39 12.02 -8.79
C GLU A 127 -6.03 11.80 -7.41
N LEU A 128 -5.20 11.77 -6.37
CA LEU A 128 -5.66 11.71 -4.98
C LEU A 128 -5.98 13.12 -4.49
N ARG A 129 -7.28 13.41 -4.38
CA ARG A 129 -7.82 14.71 -3.97
C ARG A 129 -7.99 14.81 -2.46
N SER A 130 -8.66 13.83 -1.84
CA SER A 130 -8.90 13.83 -0.40
C SER A 130 -8.76 12.43 0.20
N PRO A 131 -7.97 12.26 1.29
CA PRO A 131 -7.93 10.99 2.02
C PRO A 131 -9.29 10.53 2.57
N LEU A 132 -10.20 11.46 2.82
CA LEU A 132 -11.53 11.17 3.37
C LEU A 132 -12.42 10.39 2.39
N GLU A 133 -12.12 10.44 1.08
CA GLU A 133 -12.86 9.70 0.05
C GLU A 133 -12.67 8.18 0.16
N PHE A 134 -11.69 7.74 0.97
CA PHE A 134 -11.30 6.34 1.16
C PHE A 134 -11.74 5.79 2.51
N ILE A 135 -12.48 6.56 3.30
CA ILE A 135 -13.00 6.14 4.60
C ILE A 135 -14.49 5.88 4.43
N GLN A 136 -14.94 4.69 4.80
CA GLN A 136 -16.37 4.36 4.86
C GLN A 136 -17.05 5.34 5.79
N GLN A 137 -17.99 6.12 5.25
CA GLN A 137 -18.83 6.98 6.07
C GLN A 137 -19.88 6.09 6.74
N THR A 138 -19.72 5.86 8.04
CA THR A 138 -20.80 5.30 8.85
C THR A 138 -21.96 6.28 8.82
N GLN A 139 -23.12 5.85 8.31
CA GLN A 139 -24.36 6.62 8.41
C GLN A 139 -24.81 6.78 9.86
#